data_AF-A0A7X0BUL2-F1
#
_entry.id   AF-A0A7X0BUL2-F1
#
_cell.length_a   1.000
_cell.length_b   1.000
_cell.length_c   1.000
_cell.angle_alpha   90.00
_cell.angle_beta   90.00
_cell.angle_gamma   90.00
#
_symmetry.space_group_name_H-M   'P 1'
#
loop_
_entity.id
_entity.type
_entity.pdbx_description
1 polymer ?
#
loop_
_entity_poly.entity_id
_entity_poly.type
_entity_poly.pdbx_seq_one_letter_code
_entity_poly.pdbx_strand_id
1 'polypeptide(L)'
;MNDSELSDVTGQAFINLTTDAANGLNFTRVNFGVDVQTQLNIRQLRLGKYDRSGEAAGTADIDINNFALGAVDDVTGQVDAFRIKNPFLELAYSGNKVVGVRMGFGEAQGYLSGDINRMTGNIAVDLYGKGSYLATQMNCAWYDLICASAKGLVGGTYANSDFSAQAQLVNGSGDADPVRATMIGMVDGQTLSIPSGSGFDNFLLGLFSSSNCSLLSTQTCFPLANYGTFPIGKLNSSNQFVSAAKGVFLSLQTQNVQWRDQQDASQFISALAGAFMNIPRNADGSAAINTSFQEAFNGIPRKDTCFGTPNKGC
;
A
#
# COMPACT_ATOMS: atom_id res chain seq x y z
N MET A 1 -43.29 -29.93 -27.76
CA MET A 1 -42.10 -29.77 -26.90
C MET A 1 -42.39 -28.54 -26.06
N ASN A 2 -42.49 -28.72 -24.74
CA ASN A 2 -42.98 -27.71 -23.80
C ASN A 2 -41.85 -26.74 -23.42
N ASP A 3 -42.22 -25.48 -23.19
CA ASP A 3 -41.40 -24.35 -22.74
C ASP A 3 -40.85 -24.51 -21.30
N SER A 4 -40.59 -25.73 -20.84
CA SER A 4 -40.02 -26.03 -19.51
C SER A 4 -38.50 -26.20 -19.51
N GLU A 5 -37.82 -26.00 -20.65
CA GLU A 5 -36.36 -26.10 -20.79
C GLU A 5 -35.68 -24.74 -21.05
N LEU A 6 -36.32 -23.62 -20.70
CA LEU A 6 -35.69 -22.29 -20.70
C LEU A 6 -35.57 -21.68 -19.29
N SER A 7 -35.74 -22.47 -18.23
CA SER A 7 -35.58 -22.02 -16.84
C SER A 7 -34.12 -21.98 -16.35
N ASP A 8 -33.14 -22.40 -17.16
CA ASP A 8 -31.74 -22.52 -16.73
C ASP A 8 -30.79 -21.58 -17.48
N VAL A 9 -31.08 -20.27 -17.44
CA VAL A 9 -30.02 -19.25 -17.58
C VAL A 9 -30.13 -18.24 -16.44
N THR A 10 -29.79 -18.69 -15.24
CA THR A 10 -29.38 -17.76 -14.17
C THR A 10 -27.88 -17.56 -14.29
N GLY A 11 -27.48 -16.47 -14.93
CA GLY A 11 -26.08 -16.14 -15.15
C GLY A 11 -25.89 -14.81 -15.87
N GLN A 12 -26.61 -13.76 -15.48
CA GLN A 12 -26.32 -12.42 -15.98
C GLN A 12 -25.13 -11.86 -15.19
N ALA A 13 -23.92 -12.11 -15.67
CA ALA A 13 -22.80 -11.25 -15.33
C ALA A 13 -23.16 -9.84 -15.83
N PHE A 14 -23.58 -8.97 -14.90
CA PHE A 14 -24.02 -7.61 -15.22
C PHE A 14 -22.78 -6.75 -15.46
N ILE A 15 -22.30 -6.73 -16.70
CA ILE A 15 -21.27 -5.78 -17.11
C ILE A 15 -21.93 -4.40 -17.18
N ASN A 16 -21.58 -3.52 -16.26
CA ASN A 16 -22.11 -2.16 -16.22
C ASN A 16 -21.10 -1.21 -16.85
N LEU A 17 -21.53 -0.45 -17.86
CA LEU A 17 -20.75 0.60 -18.46
C LEU A 17 -21.19 1.96 -17.92
N THR A 18 -20.26 2.72 -17.37
CA THR A 18 -20.48 4.12 -17.00
C THR A 18 -19.55 5.04 -17.78
N THR A 19 -20.01 6.27 -18.00
CA THR A 19 -19.19 7.33 -18.58
C THR A 19 -19.13 8.51 -17.63
N ASP A 20 -18.05 9.27 -17.71
CA ASP A 20 -17.81 10.43 -16.88
C ASP A 20 -16.93 11.44 -17.64
N ALA A 21 -16.93 12.69 -17.22
CA ALA A 21 -16.09 13.73 -17.81
C ALA A 21 -15.55 14.67 -16.72
N ALA A 22 -14.24 14.89 -16.73
CA ALA A 22 -13.56 15.78 -15.80
C ALA A 22 -12.26 16.31 -16.40
N ASN A 23 -11.94 17.58 -16.11
CA ASN A 23 -10.65 18.20 -16.47
C ASN A 23 -10.27 18.09 -17.96
N GLY A 24 -11.26 18.19 -18.85
CA GLY A 24 -11.05 18.09 -20.31
C GLY A 24 -10.84 16.66 -20.82
N LEU A 25 -11.00 15.64 -19.96
CA LEU A 25 -10.97 14.23 -20.32
C LEU A 25 -12.36 13.61 -20.20
N ASN A 26 -12.64 12.65 -21.08
CA ASN A 26 -13.78 11.75 -20.96
C ASN A 26 -13.31 10.40 -20.42
N PHE A 27 -14.17 9.71 -19.70
CA PHE A 27 -13.86 8.43 -19.09
C PHE A 27 -14.93 7.42 -19.43
N THR A 28 -14.51 6.17 -19.67
CA THR A 28 -15.40 5.03 -19.83
C THR A 28 -14.97 3.95 -18.88
N ARG A 29 -15.86 3.51 -17.99
CA ARG A 29 -15.62 2.43 -17.05
C ARG A 29 -16.48 1.22 -17.40
N VAL A 30 -15.85 0.06 -17.35
CA VAL A 30 -16.49 -1.24 -17.44
C VAL A 30 -16.36 -1.91 -16.08
N ASN A 31 -17.46 -2.02 -15.35
CA ASN A 31 -17.54 -2.76 -14.08
C ASN A 31 -17.91 -4.21 -14.39
N PHE A 32 -17.11 -5.16 -13.91
CA PHE A 32 -17.32 -6.57 -14.22
C PHE A 32 -18.38 -7.24 -13.34
N GLY A 33 -18.68 -6.67 -12.16
CA GLY A 33 -19.71 -7.19 -11.25
C GLY A 33 -19.43 -8.60 -10.72
N VAL A 34 -18.15 -8.96 -10.58
CA VAL A 34 -17.69 -10.29 -10.13
C VAL A 34 -16.81 -10.19 -8.88
N ASP A 35 -16.75 -11.29 -8.15
CA ASP A 35 -15.81 -11.51 -7.06
C ASP A 35 -14.76 -12.53 -7.54
N VAL A 36 -13.48 -12.14 -7.49
CA VAL A 36 -12.36 -12.94 -7.98
C VAL A 36 -11.50 -13.38 -6.80
N GLN A 37 -11.16 -14.66 -6.76
CA GLN A 37 -10.09 -15.18 -5.92
C GLN A 37 -8.98 -15.66 -6.84
N THR A 38 -7.77 -15.14 -6.65
CA THR A 38 -6.64 -15.43 -7.53
C THR A 38 -5.41 -15.83 -6.75
N GLN A 39 -4.70 -16.81 -7.29
CA GLN A 39 -3.29 -17.04 -7.02
C GLN A 39 -2.55 -16.69 -8.31
N LEU A 40 -1.62 -15.76 -8.24
CA LEU A 40 -0.86 -15.30 -9.38
C LEU A 40 0.62 -15.21 -9.02
N ASN A 41 1.49 -15.64 -9.92
CA ASN A 41 2.94 -15.51 -9.83
C ASN A 41 3.48 -14.96 -11.14
N ILE A 42 4.31 -13.92 -11.06
CA ILE A 42 4.96 -13.26 -12.17
C ILE A 42 6.44 -13.09 -11.81
N ARG A 43 7.33 -13.65 -12.64
CA ARG A 43 8.77 -13.54 -12.43
C ARG A 43 9.25 -12.09 -12.31
N GLN A 44 8.72 -11.19 -13.13
CA GLN A 44 9.04 -9.77 -13.07
C GLN A 44 7.86 -8.91 -13.55
N LEU A 45 7.35 -8.04 -12.69
CA LEU A 45 6.42 -6.99 -13.03
C LEU A 45 7.20 -5.69 -13.22
N ARG A 46 7.42 -5.31 -14.49
CA ARG A 46 8.14 -4.09 -14.85
C ARG A 46 7.28 -3.22 -15.78
N LEU A 47 6.82 -2.09 -15.26
CA LEU A 47 5.90 -1.18 -15.96
C LEU A 47 6.46 0.25 -15.98
N GLY A 48 6.26 0.97 -17.09
CA GLY A 48 6.71 2.36 -17.21
C GLY A 48 8.23 2.51 -17.31
N LYS A 49 8.91 1.66 -18.10
CA LYS A 49 10.35 1.80 -18.38
C LYS A 49 10.59 2.84 -19.47
N TYR A 50 11.06 4.01 -19.09
CA TYR A 50 11.47 5.11 -19.96
C TYR A 50 12.37 6.07 -19.19
N ASP A 51 13.16 6.87 -19.89
CA ASP A 51 14.00 7.87 -19.25
C ASP A 51 13.15 9.04 -18.75
N ARG A 52 13.35 9.39 -17.48
CA ARG A 52 12.61 10.44 -16.79
C ARG A 52 13.61 11.39 -16.13
N SER A 53 13.46 12.68 -16.36
CA SER A 53 14.33 13.68 -15.74
C SER A 53 14.24 13.59 -14.22
N GLY A 54 15.39 13.63 -13.53
CA GLY A 54 15.48 13.45 -12.07
C GLY A 54 15.60 12.00 -11.62
N GLU A 55 15.40 11.03 -12.52
CA GLU A 55 15.45 9.61 -12.22
C GLU A 55 16.65 8.92 -12.86
N ALA A 56 17.08 7.80 -12.27
CA ALA A 56 18.15 7.00 -12.85
C ALA A 56 17.77 6.45 -14.23
N ALA A 57 18.71 6.48 -15.18
CA ALA A 57 18.49 6.01 -16.54
C ALA A 57 18.13 4.51 -16.58
N GLY A 58 17.25 4.12 -17.49
CA GLY A 58 16.88 2.72 -17.70
C GLY A 58 16.03 2.08 -16.58
N THR A 59 15.55 2.86 -15.61
CA THR A 59 14.64 2.37 -14.57
C THR A 59 13.18 2.42 -15.01
N ALA A 60 12.32 1.72 -14.27
CA ALA A 60 10.88 1.69 -14.51
C ALA A 60 10.11 2.31 -13.33
N ASP A 61 8.90 2.78 -13.60
CA ASP A 61 7.99 3.34 -12.58
C ASP A 61 7.58 2.30 -11.54
N ILE A 62 7.30 1.07 -11.97
CA ILE A 62 7.04 -0.06 -11.08
C ILE A 62 7.98 -1.19 -11.50
N ASP A 63 8.80 -1.67 -10.57
CA ASP A 63 9.76 -2.76 -10.81
C ASP A 63 9.79 -3.72 -9.62
N ILE A 64 9.05 -4.82 -9.74
CA ILE A 64 8.91 -5.84 -8.70
C ILE A 64 9.34 -7.19 -9.29
N ASN A 65 10.38 -7.79 -8.71
CA ASN A 65 10.74 -9.17 -9.06
C ASN A 65 9.92 -10.15 -8.22
N ASN A 66 9.68 -11.34 -8.75
CA ASN A 66 8.94 -12.39 -8.05
C ASN A 66 7.58 -11.89 -7.53
N PHE A 67 6.88 -11.08 -8.33
CA PHE A 67 5.59 -10.54 -7.95
C PHE A 67 4.57 -11.67 -7.82
N ALA A 68 3.83 -11.70 -6.72
CA ALA A 68 2.81 -12.69 -6.49
C ALA A 68 1.62 -12.11 -5.74
N LEU A 69 0.44 -12.67 -6.01
CA LEU A 69 -0.78 -12.40 -5.28
C LEU A 69 -1.28 -13.71 -4.68
N GLY A 70 -1.63 -13.65 -3.39
CA GLY A 70 -2.01 -14.79 -2.57
C GLY A 70 -0.80 -15.42 -1.89
N ALA A 71 -1.08 -16.34 -0.98
CA ALA A 71 -0.07 -17.14 -0.29
C ALA A 71 -0.51 -18.60 -0.23
N VAL A 72 0.43 -19.48 0.04
CA VAL A 72 0.18 -20.89 0.34
C VAL A 72 0.85 -21.24 1.66
N ASP A 73 0.33 -22.29 2.30
CA ASP A 73 0.97 -22.92 3.44
C ASP A 73 1.37 -24.34 3.04
N ASP A 74 2.67 -24.55 2.87
CA ASP A 74 3.24 -25.82 2.44
C ASP A 74 3.04 -26.97 3.42
N VAL A 75 2.91 -26.65 4.71
CA VAL A 75 2.75 -27.66 5.78
C VAL A 75 1.33 -28.21 5.77
N THR A 76 0.34 -27.35 5.55
CA THR A 76 -1.09 -27.67 5.63
C THR A 76 -1.74 -27.90 4.26
N GLY A 77 -1.09 -27.50 3.17
CA GLY A 77 -1.66 -27.51 1.82
C GLY A 77 -2.71 -26.41 1.58
N GLN A 78 -2.83 -25.43 2.48
CA GLN A 78 -3.83 -24.36 2.38
C GLN A 78 -3.42 -23.29 1.38
N VAL A 79 -4.42 -22.72 0.69
CA VAL A 79 -4.24 -21.62 -0.26
C VAL A 79 -5.00 -20.39 0.22
N ASP A 80 -4.25 -19.35 0.56
CA ASP A 80 -4.77 -18.02 0.89
C ASP A 80 -4.82 -17.17 -0.37
N ALA A 81 -5.87 -17.35 -1.17
CA ALA A 81 -6.06 -16.61 -2.41
C ALA A 81 -6.23 -15.10 -2.17
N PHE A 82 -5.68 -14.29 -3.08
CA PHE A 82 -5.93 -12.85 -3.11
C PHE A 82 -7.34 -12.59 -3.61
N ARG A 83 -8.14 -11.88 -2.82
CA ARG A 83 -9.55 -11.60 -3.09
C ARG A 83 -9.71 -10.20 -3.66
N ILE A 84 -10.41 -10.11 -4.79
CA ILE A 84 -10.74 -8.88 -5.49
C ILE A 84 -12.25 -8.83 -5.65
N LYS A 85 -12.86 -7.77 -5.14
CA LYS A 85 -14.30 -7.53 -5.24
C LYS A 85 -14.58 -6.41 -6.23
N ASN A 86 -15.56 -6.62 -7.12
CA ASN A 86 -16.00 -5.64 -8.10
C ASN A 86 -14.82 -5.00 -8.87
N PRO A 87 -14.01 -5.79 -9.60
CA PRO A 87 -12.98 -5.21 -10.46
C PRO A 87 -13.63 -4.37 -11.56
N PHE A 88 -12.90 -3.36 -12.01
CA PHE A 88 -13.29 -2.54 -13.14
C PHE A 88 -12.08 -2.19 -14.00
N LEU A 89 -12.34 -1.95 -15.29
CA LEU A 89 -11.41 -1.34 -16.22
C LEU A 89 -11.95 0.05 -16.56
N GLU A 90 -11.11 1.08 -16.49
CA GLU A 90 -11.49 2.44 -16.87
C GLU A 90 -10.47 3.04 -17.84
N LEU A 91 -10.99 3.68 -18.88
CA LEU A 91 -10.21 4.34 -19.93
C LEU A 91 -10.42 5.84 -19.85
N ALA A 92 -9.35 6.60 -19.99
CA ALA A 92 -9.37 8.06 -20.07
C ALA A 92 -9.07 8.51 -21.51
N TYR A 93 -9.82 9.48 -22.00
CA TYR A 93 -9.77 9.96 -23.38
C TYR A 93 -9.56 11.47 -23.43
N SER A 94 -8.62 11.90 -24.27
CA SER A 94 -8.46 13.29 -24.69
C SER A 94 -8.97 13.41 -26.14
N GLY A 95 -10.19 13.91 -26.30
CA GLY A 95 -10.91 13.80 -27.58
C GLY A 95 -11.11 12.33 -27.97
N ASN A 96 -10.55 11.91 -29.11
CA ASN A 96 -10.67 10.53 -29.62
C ASN A 96 -9.46 9.65 -29.29
N LYS A 97 -8.50 10.14 -28.48
CA LYS A 97 -7.28 9.40 -28.13
C LYS A 97 -7.38 8.88 -26.71
N VAL A 98 -7.10 7.59 -26.52
CA VAL A 98 -6.89 7.02 -25.18
C VAL A 98 -5.58 7.57 -24.62
N VAL A 99 -5.64 8.22 -23.46
CA VAL A 99 -4.49 8.81 -22.76
C VAL A 99 -4.19 8.12 -21.44
N GLY A 100 -5.08 7.24 -20.98
CA GLY A 100 -4.86 6.44 -19.78
C GLY A 100 -5.77 5.23 -19.71
N VAL A 101 -5.30 4.21 -18.99
CA VAL A 101 -6.06 3.03 -18.60
C VAL A 101 -5.78 2.74 -17.14
N ARG A 102 -6.81 2.40 -16.36
CA ARG A 102 -6.64 1.83 -15.03
C ARG A 102 -7.46 0.57 -14.84
N MET A 103 -6.89 -0.37 -14.12
CA MET A 103 -7.60 -1.51 -13.55
C MET A 103 -7.71 -1.27 -12.04
N GLY A 104 -8.93 -1.17 -11.55
CA GLY A 104 -9.20 -0.89 -10.15
C GLY A 104 -10.07 -1.96 -9.51
N PHE A 105 -10.00 -2.01 -8.19
CA PHE A 105 -10.71 -2.96 -7.35
C PHE A 105 -11.61 -2.19 -6.39
N GLY A 106 -12.89 -2.56 -6.31
CA GLY A 106 -13.78 -1.99 -5.31
C GLY A 106 -13.28 -2.32 -3.90
N GLU A 107 -12.93 -3.59 -3.67
CA GLU A 107 -12.23 -4.06 -2.47
C GLU A 107 -11.13 -5.04 -2.87
N ALA A 108 -9.99 -4.98 -2.17
CA ALA A 108 -8.86 -5.90 -2.35
C ALA A 108 -8.37 -6.41 -0.99
N GLN A 109 -8.15 -7.71 -0.88
CA GLN A 109 -7.70 -8.34 0.35
C GLN A 109 -6.80 -9.54 0.07
N GLY A 110 -5.62 -9.58 0.70
CA GLY A 110 -4.71 -10.73 0.60
C GLY A 110 -3.25 -10.31 0.65
N TYR A 111 -2.36 -11.28 0.41
CA TYR A 111 -0.92 -11.02 0.39
C TYR A 111 -0.45 -10.61 -1.00
N LEU A 112 0.28 -9.50 -1.09
CA LEU A 112 1.06 -9.10 -2.26
C LEU A 112 2.53 -9.32 -1.93
N SER A 113 3.18 -10.26 -2.61
CA SER A 113 4.58 -10.61 -2.37
C SER A 113 5.46 -10.19 -3.54
N GLY A 114 6.69 -9.79 -3.28
CA GLY A 114 7.61 -9.31 -4.31
C GLY A 114 8.90 -8.74 -3.74
N ASP A 115 9.98 -8.82 -4.51
CA ASP A 115 11.18 -8.02 -4.24
C ASP A 115 10.98 -6.65 -4.94
N ILE A 116 10.55 -5.67 -4.16
CA ILE A 116 10.16 -4.35 -4.67
C ILE A 116 11.39 -3.47 -4.82
N ASN A 117 11.79 -3.22 -6.06
CA ASN A 117 12.96 -2.38 -6.35
C ASN A 117 12.57 -0.91 -6.46
N ARG A 118 11.43 -0.62 -7.11
CA ARG A 118 10.93 0.73 -7.35
C ARG A 118 9.41 0.77 -7.44
N MET A 119 8.83 1.85 -6.93
CA MET A 119 7.39 2.10 -6.98
C MET A 119 7.08 3.55 -7.29
N THR A 120 6.11 3.78 -8.17
CA THR A 120 5.50 5.09 -8.43
C THR A 120 4.04 5.03 -7.99
N GLY A 121 3.66 5.96 -7.13
CA GLY A 121 2.27 6.24 -6.79
C GLY A 121 2.02 6.49 -5.32
N ASN A 122 0.80 6.17 -4.87
CA ASN A 122 0.37 6.42 -3.50
C ASN A 122 0.30 5.11 -2.75
N ILE A 123 1.21 4.88 -1.81
CA ILE A 123 1.22 3.70 -0.95
C ILE A 123 1.09 4.17 0.48
N ALA A 124 -0.09 3.99 1.07
CA ALA A 124 -0.33 4.34 2.47
C ALA A 124 -0.10 3.11 3.36
N VAL A 125 0.71 3.31 4.40
CA VAL A 125 0.97 2.30 5.43
C VAL A 125 0.71 2.90 6.81
N ASP A 126 0.08 2.13 7.68
CA ASP A 126 0.00 2.42 9.11
C ASP A 126 0.96 1.50 9.85
N LEU A 127 1.72 2.12 10.74
CA LEU A 127 2.67 1.48 11.63
C LEU A 127 2.08 1.46 13.03
N TYR A 128 2.24 0.35 13.76
CA TYR A 128 1.82 0.27 15.15
C TYR A 128 2.76 -0.55 16.02
N GLY A 129 2.76 -0.30 17.32
CA GLY A 129 3.45 -1.19 18.26
C GLY A 129 3.61 -0.59 19.64
N LYS A 130 4.17 -1.38 20.55
CA LYS A 130 4.32 -1.00 21.95
C LYS A 130 5.46 -0.03 22.17
N GLY A 131 5.26 0.91 23.09
CA GLY A 131 6.31 1.85 23.54
C GLY A 131 7.56 1.13 24.05
N SER A 132 7.40 0.00 24.75
CA SER A 132 8.53 -0.82 25.19
C SER A 132 9.48 -1.21 24.05
N TYR A 133 8.94 -1.61 22.90
CA TYR A 133 9.73 -1.95 21.73
C TYR A 133 10.34 -0.71 21.07
N LEU A 134 9.56 0.37 20.87
CA LEU A 134 10.08 1.62 20.33
C LEU A 134 11.28 2.15 21.12
N ALA A 135 11.20 2.13 22.45
CA ALA A 135 12.29 2.57 23.32
C ALA A 135 13.58 1.76 23.14
N THR A 136 13.49 0.47 22.77
CA THR A 136 14.69 -0.33 22.44
C THR A 136 15.37 0.11 21.15
N GLN A 137 14.62 0.66 20.19
CA GLN A 137 15.14 1.10 18.91
C GLN A 137 15.75 2.51 18.99
N MET A 138 15.34 3.31 19.99
CA MET A 138 15.88 4.64 20.25
C MET A 138 17.35 4.59 20.67
N ASN A 139 18.22 5.18 19.85
CA ASN A 139 19.66 5.28 20.11
C ASN A 139 20.05 6.70 20.55
N CYS A 140 19.68 7.06 21.77
CA CYS A 140 19.98 8.38 22.33
C CYS A 140 21.45 8.51 22.73
N ALA A 141 22.10 9.60 22.31
CA ALA A 141 23.40 9.96 22.85
C ALA A 141 23.30 10.34 24.35
N TRP A 142 24.37 10.12 25.11
CA TRP A 142 24.38 10.38 26.57
C TRP A 142 24.14 11.86 26.94
N TYR A 143 24.42 12.78 26.01
CA TYR A 143 24.20 14.21 26.17
C TYR A 143 22.82 14.68 25.67
N ASP A 144 22.07 13.84 24.97
CA ASP A 144 20.74 14.17 24.47
C ASP A 144 19.70 13.86 25.54
N LEU A 145 19.55 14.82 26.47
CA LEU A 145 18.62 14.73 27.60
C LEU A 145 17.14 14.65 27.14
N ILE A 146 16.82 15.21 25.97
CA ILE A 146 15.47 15.16 25.40
C ILE A 146 15.19 13.74 24.89
N CYS A 147 16.09 13.16 24.10
CA CYS A 147 15.95 11.78 23.66
C CYS A 147 15.97 10.81 24.84
N ALA A 148 16.87 10.98 25.81
CA ALA A 148 16.96 10.12 26.99
C ALA A 148 15.69 10.15 27.85
N SER A 149 15.12 11.33 28.07
CA SER A 149 13.84 11.47 28.80
C SER A 149 12.68 10.86 28.01
N ALA A 150 12.62 11.09 26.69
CA ALA A 150 11.64 10.47 25.81
C ALA A 150 11.74 8.94 25.86
N LYS A 151 12.95 8.38 25.78
CA LYS A 151 13.19 6.93 25.87
C LYS A 151 12.73 6.37 27.21
N GLY A 152 13.00 7.06 28.31
CA GLY A 152 12.55 6.67 29.65
C GLY A 152 11.02 6.67 29.79
N LEU A 153 10.34 7.65 29.20
CA LEU A 153 8.87 7.73 29.22
C LEU A 153 8.23 6.65 28.33
N VAL A 154 8.69 6.54 27.08
CA VAL A 154 8.18 5.58 26.09
C VAL A 154 8.43 4.13 26.54
N GLY A 155 9.60 3.85 27.11
CA GLY A 155 9.99 2.53 27.59
C GLY A 155 9.59 2.21 29.03
N GLY A 156 9.16 3.21 29.81
CA GLY A 156 8.74 3.08 31.20
C GLY A 156 7.23 3.27 31.35
N THR A 157 6.81 4.49 31.63
CA THR A 157 5.41 4.86 31.89
C THR A 157 4.45 4.40 30.78
N TYR A 158 4.88 4.47 29.52
CA TYR A 158 4.07 4.12 28.34
C TYR A 158 4.51 2.82 27.66
N ALA A 159 5.27 1.98 28.37
CA ALA A 159 5.79 0.72 27.83
C ALA A 159 4.71 -0.18 27.19
N ASN A 160 3.49 -0.16 27.76
CA ASN A 160 2.36 -0.99 27.35
C ASN A 160 1.35 -0.27 26.43
N SER A 161 1.55 1.04 26.19
CA SER A 161 0.71 1.81 25.28
C SER A 161 1.02 1.45 23.83
N ASP A 162 -0.02 1.42 23.00
CA ASP A 162 0.13 1.31 21.56
C ASP A 162 0.46 2.68 20.99
N PHE A 163 1.53 2.75 20.21
CA PHE A 163 1.90 3.92 19.42
C PHE A 163 1.55 3.64 17.96
N SER A 164 1.21 4.67 17.22
CA SER A 164 0.99 4.58 15.77
C SER A 164 1.74 5.66 15.02
N ALA A 165 2.14 5.32 13.80
CA ALA A 165 2.68 6.24 12.82
C ALA A 165 2.09 5.92 11.44
N GLN A 166 2.21 6.87 10.53
CA GLN A 166 1.94 6.69 9.12
C GLN A 166 3.26 6.52 8.35
N ALA A 167 3.23 5.82 7.24
CA ALA A 167 4.35 5.77 6.32
C ALA A 167 3.84 5.83 4.88
N GLN A 168 4.69 6.37 4.01
CA GLN A 168 4.48 6.44 2.58
C GLN A 168 5.80 6.36 1.84
N LEU A 169 5.76 6.37 0.52
CA LEU A 169 6.97 6.42 -0.30
C LEU A 169 7.75 7.71 -0.02
N VAL A 170 9.05 7.56 0.24
CA VAL A 170 9.95 8.64 0.65
C VAL A 170 11.31 8.50 -0.06
N ASN A 171 12.05 9.60 -0.15
CA ASN A 171 13.44 9.58 -0.60
C ASN A 171 14.38 9.28 0.59
N GLY A 172 15.69 9.25 0.33
CA GLY A 172 16.72 9.05 1.37
C GLY A 172 16.85 10.20 2.39
N SER A 173 16.12 11.30 2.19
CA SER A 173 16.10 12.48 3.05
C SER A 173 14.76 12.65 3.79
N GLY A 174 13.82 11.71 3.66
CA GLY A 174 12.54 11.74 4.37
C GLY A 174 11.46 12.58 3.71
N ASP A 175 11.74 13.19 2.55
CA ASP A 175 10.70 13.86 1.76
C ASP A 175 9.81 12.83 1.06
N ALA A 176 8.55 13.19 0.85
CA ALA A 176 7.63 12.40 0.06
C ALA A 176 8.16 12.17 -1.37
N ASP A 177 8.24 10.92 -1.78
CA ASP A 177 8.75 10.53 -3.10
C ASP A 177 7.71 9.65 -3.83
N PRO A 178 6.78 10.26 -4.59
CA PRO A 178 5.76 9.50 -5.30
C PRO A 178 6.26 8.88 -6.62
N VAL A 179 7.53 9.06 -7.01
CA VAL A 179 8.06 8.67 -8.32
C VAL A 179 9.25 7.74 -8.14
N ARG A 180 9.13 6.48 -8.58
CA ARG A 180 10.23 5.50 -8.60
C ARG A 180 10.96 5.34 -7.27
N ALA A 181 10.27 5.60 -6.16
CA ALA A 181 10.82 5.51 -4.83
C ALA A 181 11.40 4.12 -4.58
N THR A 182 12.54 4.11 -3.91
CA THR A 182 13.23 2.89 -3.44
C THR A 182 13.06 2.68 -1.94
N MET A 183 12.47 3.66 -1.24
CA MET A 183 12.29 3.67 0.21
C MET A 183 10.83 3.92 0.57
N ILE A 184 10.46 3.45 1.75
CA ILE A 184 9.18 3.71 2.40
C ILE A 184 9.45 4.07 3.86
N GLY A 185 8.68 5.01 4.41
CA GLY A 185 8.97 5.52 5.74
C GLY A 185 8.07 6.66 6.18
N MET A 186 8.36 7.17 7.37
CA MET A 186 7.70 8.37 7.88
C MET A 186 8.21 9.60 7.13
N VAL A 187 7.28 10.43 6.66
CA VAL A 187 7.64 11.70 6.01
C VAL A 187 8.12 12.69 7.05
N ASP A 188 9.01 13.58 6.64
CA ASP A 188 9.45 14.69 7.47
C ASP A 188 8.28 15.55 7.98
N GLY A 189 8.35 15.91 9.26
CA GLY A 189 7.29 16.60 10.00
C GLY A 189 6.22 15.67 10.58
N GLN A 190 6.19 14.40 10.21
CA GLN A 190 5.17 13.47 10.68
C GLN A 190 5.44 12.97 12.10
N THR A 191 4.39 12.94 12.94
CA THR A 191 4.50 12.70 14.37
C THR A 191 3.99 11.31 14.78
N LEU A 192 4.53 10.76 15.88
CA LEU A 192 3.98 9.56 16.52
C LEU A 192 2.69 9.88 17.28
N SER A 193 1.66 9.05 17.15
CA SER A 193 0.38 9.19 17.85
C SER A 193 0.17 8.10 18.90
N ILE A 194 -0.62 8.38 19.94
CA ILE A 194 -1.04 7.43 20.97
C ILE A 194 -2.59 7.37 20.97
N PRO A 195 -3.23 6.20 20.76
CA PRO A 195 -4.68 6.10 20.57
C PRO A 195 -5.56 6.42 21.80
N SER A 196 -5.02 6.60 23.00
CA SER A 196 -5.82 6.66 24.24
C SER A 196 -5.39 7.71 25.27
N GLY A 197 -4.62 8.73 24.87
CA GLY A 197 -4.20 9.77 25.79
C GLY A 197 -5.28 10.84 26.06
N SER A 198 -5.24 11.41 27.26
CA SER A 198 -5.91 12.68 27.57
C SER A 198 -4.90 13.61 28.25
N GLY A 199 -4.80 14.85 27.77
CA GLY A 199 -4.09 15.96 28.40
C GLY A 199 -2.60 16.09 28.07
N PHE A 200 -1.86 15.00 27.90
CA PHE A 200 -0.43 14.99 27.52
C PHE A 200 -0.21 14.88 25.99
N ASP A 201 -1.30 14.76 25.24
CA ASP A 201 -1.34 14.52 23.79
C ASP A 201 -0.59 15.63 23.03
N ASN A 202 -0.69 16.88 23.48
CA ASN A 202 -0.13 18.03 22.75
C ASN A 202 1.39 18.23 22.91
N PHE A 203 2.01 17.71 23.97
CA PHE A 203 3.44 17.92 24.26
C PHE A 203 4.34 16.91 23.54
N LEU A 204 3.97 15.63 23.53
CA LEU A 204 4.74 14.60 22.81
C LEU A 204 4.52 14.65 21.29
N LEU A 205 3.33 15.06 20.83
CA LEU A 205 3.05 15.22 19.40
C LEU A 205 3.98 16.26 18.75
N GLY A 206 4.30 17.36 19.43
CA GLY A 206 5.23 18.37 18.90
C GLY A 206 6.71 18.03 19.01
N LEU A 207 7.08 17.06 19.86
CA LEU A 207 8.48 16.68 20.15
C LEU A 207 9.00 15.53 19.28
N PHE A 208 8.10 14.75 18.67
CA PHE A 208 8.45 13.52 17.95
C PHE A 208 8.06 13.59 16.47
N SER A 209 8.51 14.63 15.78
CA SER A 209 8.44 14.69 14.33
C SER A 209 9.62 13.96 13.70
N SER A 210 9.38 13.14 12.69
CA SER A 210 10.43 12.62 11.82
C SER A 210 11.13 13.78 11.10
N SER A 211 12.44 13.75 11.00
CA SER A 211 13.23 14.67 10.19
C SER A 211 14.44 13.95 9.62
N ASN A 212 14.67 14.12 8.33
CA ASN A 212 15.76 13.49 7.59
C ASN A 212 15.84 11.98 7.82
N CYS A 213 14.71 11.29 7.67
CA CYS A 213 14.59 9.85 7.95
C CYS A 213 14.98 9.43 9.38
N SER A 214 14.88 10.35 10.35
CA SER A 214 15.18 10.07 11.74
C SER A 214 14.11 10.58 12.69
N LEU A 215 13.76 9.76 13.66
CA LEU A 215 12.94 10.15 14.81
C LEU A 215 13.63 9.68 16.08
N LEU A 216 14.03 10.62 16.94
CA LEU A 216 14.74 10.34 18.19
C LEU A 216 15.97 9.43 17.98
N SER A 217 16.79 9.76 16.98
CA SER A 217 17.97 8.98 16.58
C SER A 217 17.65 7.54 16.12
N THR A 218 16.41 7.28 15.73
CA THR A 218 15.95 6.01 15.15
C THR A 218 15.68 6.22 13.66
N GLN A 219 16.16 5.31 12.80
CA GLN A 219 15.88 5.35 11.37
C GLN A 219 14.37 5.18 11.10
N THR A 220 13.78 6.02 10.24
CA THR A 220 12.34 5.96 9.91
C THR A 220 12.05 5.71 8.43
N CYS A 221 13.07 5.69 7.57
CA CYS A 221 12.98 5.30 6.17
C CYS A 221 13.70 3.99 5.92
N PHE A 222 13.06 3.05 5.24
CA PHE A 222 13.59 1.73 4.97
C PHE A 222 13.51 1.40 3.48
N PRO A 223 14.50 0.67 2.94
CA PRO A 223 14.43 0.18 1.56
C PRO A 223 13.19 -0.68 1.35
N LEU A 224 12.47 -0.44 0.25
CA LEU A 224 11.32 -1.27 -0.16
C LEU A 224 11.70 -2.74 -0.32
N ALA A 225 12.95 -3.01 -0.71
CA ALA A 225 13.51 -4.35 -0.85
C ALA A 225 13.56 -5.17 0.46
N ASN A 226 13.40 -4.52 1.63
CA ASN A 226 13.34 -5.22 2.91
C ASN A 226 11.97 -5.89 3.16
N TYR A 227 10.95 -5.54 2.36
CA TYR A 227 9.59 -6.02 2.55
C TYR A 227 9.23 -7.02 1.45
N GLY A 228 9.34 -8.31 1.76
CA GLY A 228 9.05 -9.39 0.81
C GLY A 228 7.56 -9.64 0.58
N THR A 229 6.71 -9.20 1.51
CA THR A 229 5.25 -9.30 1.42
C THR A 229 4.57 -8.11 2.09
N PHE A 230 3.55 -7.56 1.44
CA PHE A 230 2.61 -6.62 2.02
C PHE A 230 1.21 -7.25 2.16
N PRO A 231 0.63 -7.27 3.37
CA PRO A 231 -0.78 -7.58 3.52
C PRO A 231 -1.61 -6.40 3.03
N ILE A 232 -2.43 -6.64 2.00
CA ILE A 232 -3.41 -5.67 1.50
C ILE A 232 -4.73 -5.92 2.23
N GLY A 233 -5.20 -4.91 2.96
CA GLY A 233 -6.28 -5.01 3.93
C GLY A 233 -5.74 -5.01 5.37
N LYS A 234 -6.64 -4.91 6.33
CA LYS A 234 -6.29 -4.84 7.76
C LYS A 234 -6.22 -6.25 8.36
N LEU A 235 -5.08 -6.58 8.96
CA LEU A 235 -4.92 -7.76 9.79
C LEU A 235 -5.26 -7.44 11.26
N ASN A 236 -5.84 -8.41 11.97
CA ASN A 236 -5.89 -8.40 13.43
C ASN A 236 -4.62 -9.00 14.04
N SER A 237 -4.53 -9.00 15.37
CA SER A 237 -3.39 -9.58 16.12
C SER A 237 -3.22 -11.09 15.93
N SER A 238 -4.19 -11.78 15.34
CA SER A 238 -4.17 -13.21 15.03
C SER A 238 -3.83 -13.47 13.55
N ASN A 239 -3.32 -12.46 12.82
CA ASN A 239 -3.00 -12.52 11.38
C ASN A 239 -4.19 -12.91 10.49
N GLN A 240 -5.40 -12.51 10.88
CA GLN A 240 -6.60 -12.67 10.05
C GLN A 240 -7.04 -11.33 9.49
N PHE A 241 -7.42 -11.32 8.22
CA PHE A 241 -7.97 -10.12 7.58
C PHE A 241 -9.35 -9.79 8.17
N VAL A 242 -9.49 -8.60 8.73
CA VAL A 242 -10.73 -8.06 9.30
C VAL A 242 -11.38 -6.98 8.45
N SER A 243 -10.64 -6.39 7.52
CA SER A 243 -11.20 -5.48 6.51
C SER A 243 -10.37 -5.50 5.22
N ALA A 244 -11.03 -5.26 4.09
CA ALA A 244 -10.39 -5.13 2.80
C ALA A 244 -9.94 -3.68 2.54
N ALA A 245 -8.92 -3.50 1.71
CA ALA A 245 -8.49 -2.21 1.20
C ALA A 245 -9.44 -1.73 0.10
N LYS A 246 -9.76 -0.44 0.07
CA LYS A 246 -10.64 0.17 -0.94
C LYS A 246 -9.86 1.14 -1.83
N GLY A 247 -10.35 1.34 -3.05
CA GLY A 247 -9.74 2.30 -3.99
C GLY A 247 -8.36 1.89 -4.53
N VAL A 248 -8.02 0.60 -4.43
CA VAL A 248 -6.78 0.06 -5.00
C VAL A 248 -6.89 0.04 -6.52
N PHE A 249 -5.88 0.59 -7.22
CA PHE A 249 -5.81 0.47 -8.68
C PHE A 249 -4.38 0.51 -9.20
N LEU A 250 -4.18 -0.07 -10.38
CA LEU A 250 -2.98 0.06 -11.21
C LEU A 250 -3.37 0.80 -12.48
N SER A 251 -2.56 1.77 -12.89
CA SER A 251 -2.84 2.60 -14.08
C SER A 251 -1.60 2.82 -14.94
N LEU A 252 -1.83 3.00 -16.24
CA LEU A 252 -0.85 3.45 -17.21
C LEU A 252 -1.43 4.61 -18.01
N GLN A 253 -0.68 5.70 -18.10
CA GLN A 253 -1.13 6.92 -18.79
C GLN A 253 0.02 7.63 -19.48
N THR A 254 -0.27 8.30 -20.60
CA THR A 254 0.70 9.07 -21.40
C THR A 254 0.87 10.51 -20.91
N GLN A 255 -0.05 10.99 -20.07
CA GLN A 255 -0.04 12.29 -19.43
C GLN A 255 -0.56 12.15 -17.99
N ASN A 256 -0.46 13.20 -17.19
CA ASN A 256 -1.06 13.18 -15.86
C ASN A 256 -2.59 13.05 -15.99
N VAL A 257 -3.19 12.12 -15.25
CA VAL A 257 -4.64 11.88 -15.26
C VAL A 257 -5.16 11.98 -13.84
N GLN A 258 -6.22 12.77 -13.67
CA GLN A 258 -6.97 12.85 -12.42
C GLN A 258 -8.11 11.83 -12.45
N TRP A 259 -7.86 10.67 -11.86
CA TRP A 259 -8.85 9.61 -11.79
C TRP A 259 -9.82 9.85 -10.64
N ARG A 260 -11.13 9.73 -10.88
CA ARG A 260 -12.12 9.86 -9.81
C ARG A 260 -11.88 8.81 -8.72
N ASP A 261 -11.88 9.22 -7.46
CA ASP A 261 -11.74 8.29 -6.34
C ASP A 261 -13.00 7.41 -6.23
N GLN A 262 -12.79 6.12 -5.93
CA GLN A 262 -13.86 5.16 -5.70
C GLN A 262 -14.53 5.35 -4.35
N GLN A 263 -13.78 5.90 -3.40
CA GLN A 263 -14.23 6.06 -2.02
C GLN A 263 -15.02 7.35 -1.82
N ASP A 264 -14.67 8.39 -2.59
CA ASP A 264 -15.35 9.67 -2.62
C ASP A 264 -15.40 10.21 -4.06
N ALA A 265 -16.57 10.19 -4.68
CA ALA A 265 -16.76 10.63 -6.06
C ALA A 265 -16.49 12.14 -6.26
N SER A 266 -16.42 12.93 -5.19
CA SER A 266 -16.06 14.35 -5.24
C SER A 266 -14.54 14.58 -5.33
N GLN A 267 -13.74 13.57 -5.00
CA GLN A 267 -12.28 13.64 -4.98
C GLN A 267 -11.65 13.00 -6.21
N PHE A 268 -10.40 13.38 -6.45
CA PHE A 268 -9.59 12.84 -7.54
C PHE A 268 -8.23 12.38 -7.03
N ILE A 269 -7.78 11.25 -7.55
CA ILE A 269 -6.42 10.75 -7.40
C ILE A 269 -5.60 11.20 -8.60
N SER A 270 -4.60 12.05 -8.35
CA SER A 270 -3.70 12.53 -9.41
C SER A 270 -2.62 11.48 -9.72
N ALA A 271 -2.79 10.76 -10.82
CA ALA A 271 -1.82 9.80 -11.31
C ALA A 271 -0.88 10.46 -12.33
N LEU A 272 0.43 10.28 -12.13
CA LEU A 272 1.47 10.85 -12.99
C LEU A 272 1.57 10.09 -14.31
N ALA A 273 2.00 10.75 -15.38
CA ALA A 273 2.36 10.07 -16.64
C ALA A 273 3.35 8.92 -16.39
N GLY A 274 3.10 7.77 -17.01
CA GLY A 274 3.80 6.52 -16.76
C GLY A 274 2.91 5.43 -16.18
N ALA A 275 3.52 4.49 -15.44
CA ALA A 275 2.77 3.52 -14.63
C ALA A 275 2.63 4.03 -13.19
N PHE A 276 1.47 3.80 -12.59
CA PHE A 276 1.13 4.34 -11.26
C PHE A 276 0.27 3.35 -10.50
N MET A 277 0.67 3.06 -9.25
CA MET A 277 -0.08 2.21 -8.33
C MET A 277 -0.69 3.05 -7.21
N ASN A 278 -1.98 2.86 -6.95
CA ASN A 278 -2.69 3.49 -5.87
C ASN A 278 -3.10 2.41 -4.86
N ILE A 279 -2.62 2.54 -3.63
CA ILE A 279 -3.01 1.79 -2.44
C ILE A 279 -3.30 2.87 -1.38
N PRO A 280 -4.48 3.52 -1.45
CA PRO A 280 -4.76 4.72 -0.68
C PRO A 280 -5.15 4.37 0.77
N ARG A 281 -5.33 5.41 1.58
CA ARG A 281 -6.07 5.28 2.84
C ARG A 281 -7.55 5.03 2.55
N ASN A 282 -8.18 4.28 3.43
CA ASN A 282 -9.62 4.09 3.44
C ASN A 282 -10.32 5.39 3.89
N ALA A 283 -11.61 5.54 3.57
CA ALA A 283 -12.41 6.70 3.97
C ALA A 283 -12.47 6.93 5.50
N ASP A 284 -12.20 5.90 6.32
CA ASP A 284 -12.10 6.00 7.79
C ASP A 284 -10.73 6.52 8.28
N GLY A 285 -9.81 6.82 7.35
CA GLY A 285 -8.45 7.28 7.61
C GLY A 285 -7.41 6.17 7.79
N SER A 286 -7.83 4.90 7.90
CA SER A 286 -6.91 3.77 8.03
C SER A 286 -6.17 3.49 6.73
N ALA A 287 -4.90 3.13 6.81
CA ALA A 287 -4.14 2.69 5.65
C ALA A 287 -4.61 1.31 5.16
N ALA A 288 -4.45 1.08 3.87
CA ALA A 288 -4.69 -0.22 3.26
C ALA A 288 -3.65 -1.29 3.65
N ILE A 289 -2.49 -0.89 4.18
CA ILE A 289 -1.46 -1.78 4.71
C ILE A 289 -1.24 -1.40 6.16
N ASN A 290 -1.29 -2.39 7.06
CA ASN A 290 -1.03 -2.20 8.48
C ASN A 290 0.09 -3.14 8.93
N THR A 291 1.16 -2.61 9.50
CA THR A 291 2.33 -3.40 9.90
C THR A 291 2.88 -2.93 11.25
N SER A 292 3.50 -3.86 11.98
CA SER A 292 4.08 -3.53 13.27
C SER A 292 5.40 -2.74 13.13
N PHE A 293 5.81 -2.02 14.16
CA PHE A 293 7.14 -1.41 14.20
C PHE A 293 8.24 -2.47 14.03
N GLN A 294 8.07 -3.66 14.62
CA GLN A 294 9.02 -4.77 14.50
C GLN A 294 9.25 -5.15 13.04
N GLU A 295 8.17 -5.29 12.28
CA GLU A 295 8.23 -5.57 10.85
C GLU A 295 8.78 -4.38 10.06
N ALA A 296 8.46 -3.15 10.45
CA ALA A 296 9.01 -1.96 9.81
C ALA A 296 10.55 -1.91 9.94
N PHE A 297 11.08 -2.12 11.15
CA PHE A 297 12.53 -2.07 11.42
C PHE A 297 13.30 -3.27 10.87
N ASN A 298 12.72 -4.48 10.93
CA ASN A 298 13.42 -5.72 10.54
C ASN A 298 13.11 -6.18 9.11
N GLY A 299 12.14 -5.54 8.44
CA GLY A 299 11.56 -6.04 7.20
C GLY A 299 10.47 -7.08 7.44
N ILE A 300 9.72 -7.38 6.37
CA ILE A 300 8.67 -8.41 6.38
C ILE A 300 9.18 -9.60 5.57
N PRO A 301 9.25 -10.81 6.17
CA PRO A 301 9.63 -12.00 5.41
C PRO A 301 8.59 -12.30 4.33
N ARG A 302 9.08 -12.82 3.21
CA ARG A 302 8.23 -13.22 2.10
C ARG A 302 7.35 -14.41 2.51
N LYS A 303 6.05 -14.34 2.19
CA LYS A 303 5.12 -15.47 2.26
C LYS A 303 5.31 -16.40 1.07
N ASP A 304 5.19 -17.70 1.32
CA ASP A 304 5.24 -18.71 0.27
C ASP A 304 4.07 -18.54 -0.68
N THR A 305 4.35 -18.64 -1.99
CA THR A 305 3.37 -18.40 -3.06
C THR A 305 3.22 -19.60 -3.99
N CYS A 306 3.98 -20.67 -3.75
CA CYS A 306 3.87 -21.98 -4.41
C CYS A 306 4.25 -23.11 -3.48
N PHE A 307 3.67 -24.28 -3.73
CA PHE A 307 3.99 -25.50 -3.01
C PHE A 307 5.38 -26.05 -3.38
N GLY A 308 6.17 -26.40 -2.36
CA GLY A 308 7.50 -27.00 -2.51
C GLY A 308 8.59 -26.06 -2.02
N THR A 309 9.84 -26.53 -1.99
CA THR A 309 10.97 -25.80 -1.39
C THR A 309 11.16 -24.41 -2.02
N PRO A 310 10.79 -23.32 -1.33
CA PRO A 310 10.85 -21.98 -1.91
C PRO A 310 12.25 -21.41 -1.70
N ASN A 311 12.91 -20.94 -2.76
CA ASN A 311 14.16 -20.18 -2.64
C ASN A 311 14.13 -18.79 -3.33
N LYS A 312 13.02 -18.42 -4.00
CA LYS A 312 12.53 -17.06 -4.34
C LYS A 312 11.65 -17.09 -5.60
N GLY A 313 10.36 -16.78 -5.43
CA GLY A 313 9.37 -16.87 -6.50
C GLY A 313 8.97 -18.31 -6.84
N CYS A 314 7.99 -18.40 -7.73
CA CYS A 314 7.68 -19.58 -8.52
C CYS A 314 8.20 -19.34 -9.95
#